data_AF-A0A2H6N1C5-F1
#
_entry.id   AF-A0A2H6N1C5-F1
#
_cell.length_a   1.000
_cell.length_b   1.000
_cell.length_c   1.000
_cell.angle_alpha   90.00
_cell.angle_beta   90.00
_cell.angle_gamma   90.00
#
_symmetry.space_group_name_H-M   'P 1'
#
loop_
_entity.id
_entity.type
_entity.pdbx_description
1 polymer ?
#
loop_
_entity_poly.entity_id
_entity_poly.type
_entity_poly.pdbx_seq_one_letter_code
_entity_poly.pdbx_strand_id
1 'polypeptide(L)'
;MEELPIFFLSDLVKRHAGVLGLSACILSSPYDVPTWMPQLLMDLSAHLNDPQPIEMTVKKTLSNFRRTHHDNWQQHKQQFTDDQLLVLTDLLVSPCYYA
;
A
#
# COMPACT_ATOMS: atom_id res chain seq x y z
N MET A 1 -18.32 -17.00 -25.41
CA MET A 1 -18.43 -15.87 -24.47
C MET A 1 -18.48 -16.51 -23.10
N GLU A 2 -17.31 -16.71 -22.48
CA GLU A 2 -17.23 -17.26 -21.12
C GLU A 2 -17.76 -16.19 -20.17
N GLU A 3 -18.92 -16.46 -19.58
CA GLU A 3 -19.45 -15.69 -18.46
C GLU A 3 -18.39 -15.73 -17.35
N LEU A 4 -17.69 -14.60 -17.10
CA LEU A 4 -16.78 -14.52 -15.96
C LEU A 4 -17.61 -14.82 -14.70
N PRO A 5 -17.27 -15.87 -13.94
CA PRO A 5 -18.16 -16.36 -12.90
C PRO A 5 -18.38 -15.24 -11.88
N ILE A 6 -19.64 -14.92 -11.59
CA ILE A 6 -20.07 -13.85 -10.67
C ILE A 6 -19.29 -13.91 -9.32
N PHE A 7 -18.88 -15.11 -8.91
CA PHE A 7 -18.00 -15.36 -7.77
C PHE A 7 -16.68 -14.57 -7.83
N PHE A 8 -16.00 -14.53 -8.98
CA PHE A 8 -14.72 -13.84 -9.17
C PHE A 8 -14.84 -12.32 -8.95
N LEU A 9 -15.90 -11.69 -9.46
CA LEU A 9 -16.13 -10.26 -9.20
C LEU A 9 -16.42 -9.99 -7.72
N SER A 10 -17.19 -10.86 -7.07
CA SER A 10 -17.54 -10.68 -5.66
C SER A 10 -16.31 -10.77 -4.75
N ASP A 11 -15.36 -11.65 -5.07
CA ASP A 11 -14.11 -11.79 -4.32
C ASP A 11 -13.14 -10.65 -4.61
N LEU A 12 -13.07 -10.20 -5.86
CA LEU A 12 -12.29 -9.01 -6.24
C LEU A 12 -12.78 -7.77 -5.50
N VAL A 13 -14.11 -7.54 -5.44
CA VAL A 13 -14.70 -6.40 -4.73
C VAL A 13 -14.41 -6.46 -3.23
N LYS A 14 -14.57 -7.63 -2.60
CA LYS A 14 -14.26 -7.78 -1.17
C LYS A 14 -12.79 -7.52 -0.87
N ARG A 15 -11.88 -8.05 -1.70
CA ARG A 15 -10.45 -7.82 -1.54
C ARG A 15 -10.10 -6.35 -1.75
N HIS A 16 -10.65 -5.72 -2.78
CA HIS A 16 -10.43 -4.30 -3.04
C HIS A 16 -10.97 -3.41 -1.92
N ALA A 17 -12.13 -3.73 -1.34
CA ALA A 17 -12.68 -3.03 -0.19
C ALA A 17 -11.74 -3.13 1.03
N GLY A 18 -11.16 -4.30 1.28
CA GLY A 18 -10.15 -4.48 2.32
C GLY A 18 -8.92 -3.60 2.09
N VAL A 19 -8.36 -3.63 0.88
CA VAL A 19 -7.22 -2.79 0.50
C VAL A 19 -7.53 -1.30 0.64
N LEU A 20 -8.71 -0.86 0.20
CA LEU A 20 -9.16 0.53 0.39
C LEU A 20 -9.23 0.92 1.87
N GLY A 21 -9.67 0.00 2.75
CA GLY A 21 -9.67 0.21 4.19
C GLY A 21 -8.26 0.39 4.76
N LEU A 22 -7.34 -0.52 4.42
CA LEU A 22 -5.93 -0.41 4.83
C LEU A 22 -5.29 0.89 4.33
N SER A 23 -5.55 1.23 3.06
CA SER A 23 -5.12 2.48 2.45
C SER A 23 -5.66 3.70 3.20
N ALA A 24 -6.94 3.72 3.53
CA ALA A 24 -7.55 4.82 4.28
C ALA A 24 -6.91 4.99 5.66
N CYS A 25 -6.64 3.88 6.36
CA CYS A 25 -5.92 3.90 7.64
C CYS A 25 -4.52 4.51 7.49
N ILE A 26 -3.73 4.10 6.51
CA ILE A 26 -2.39 4.68 6.28
C ILE A 26 -2.48 6.17 5.97
N LEU A 27 -3.39 6.56 5.08
CA LEU A 27 -3.56 7.95 4.64
C LEU A 27 -4.17 8.85 5.74
N SER A 28 -4.76 8.28 6.79
CA SER A 28 -5.34 9.03 7.91
C SER A 28 -4.29 9.65 8.84
N SER A 29 -3.04 9.17 8.78
CA SER A 29 -1.93 9.65 9.61
C SER A 29 -0.80 10.18 8.73
N PRO A 30 -0.97 11.35 8.09
CA PRO A 30 0.13 12.00 7.38
C PRO A 30 1.14 12.57 8.39
N TYR A 31 2.43 12.54 8.03
CA TYR A 31 3.54 13.11 8.83
C TYR A 31 3.83 12.39 10.16
N ASP A 32 3.21 11.24 10.41
CA ASP A 32 3.45 10.44 11.61
C ASP A 32 3.33 8.95 11.30
N VAL A 33 4.17 8.14 11.96
CA VAL A 33 4.18 6.68 11.82
C VAL A 33 3.82 6.06 13.17
N PRO A 34 2.52 5.84 13.44
CA PRO A 34 2.08 5.14 14.63
C PRO A 34 2.48 3.66 14.58
N THR A 35 2.51 3.01 15.74
CA THR A 35 3.04 1.64 15.91
C THR A 35 2.35 0.57 15.06
N TRP A 36 1.11 0.79 14.63
CA TRP A 36 0.36 -0.11 13.75
C TRP A 36 0.67 0.08 12.27
N MET A 37 1.21 1.23 11.85
CA MET A 37 1.40 1.57 10.45
C MET A 37 2.47 0.72 9.74
N PRO A 38 3.63 0.39 10.36
CA PRO A 38 4.62 -0.45 9.72
C PRO A 38 4.07 -1.80 9.26
N GLN A 39 3.34 -2.49 10.13
CA GLN A 39 2.73 -3.77 9.78
C GLN A 39 1.65 -3.60 8.71
N LEU A 40 0.84 -2.54 8.79
CA LEU A 40 -0.20 -2.26 7.82
C LEU A 40 0.35 -1.99 6.41
N LEU A 41 1.52 -1.35 6.32
CA LEU A 41 2.23 -1.15 5.06
C LEU A 41 2.75 -2.47 4.47
N MET A 42 3.20 -3.40 5.31
CA MET A 42 3.60 -4.74 4.87
C MET A 42 2.40 -5.52 4.32
N ASP A 43 1.28 -5.51 5.04
CA ASP A 43 0.05 -6.17 4.61
C ASP A 43 -0.44 -5.57 3.28
N LEU A 44 -0.39 -4.23 3.14
CA LEU A 44 -0.74 -3.55 1.90
C LEU A 44 0.22 -3.93 0.75
N SER A 45 1.51 -4.06 1.02
CA SER A 45 2.51 -4.38 -0.02
C SER A 45 2.29 -5.74 -0.67
N ALA A 46 1.71 -6.70 0.07
CA ALA A 46 1.38 -8.02 -0.46
C ALA A 46 0.36 -7.98 -1.61
N HIS A 47 -0.37 -6.86 -1.75
CA HIS A 47 -1.40 -6.65 -2.76
C HIS A 47 -0.90 -5.92 -4.02
N LEU A 48 0.41 -5.70 -4.17
CA LEU A 48 0.96 -5.04 -5.36
C LEU A 48 0.85 -5.84 -6.66
N ASN A 49 0.73 -7.17 -6.55
CA ASN A 49 0.58 -8.06 -7.70
C ASN A 49 -0.88 -8.48 -7.94
N ASP A 50 -1.84 -7.94 -7.17
CA ASP A 50 -3.26 -8.20 -7.40
C ASP A 50 -3.75 -7.50 -8.67
N PRO A 51 -4.79 -8.04 -9.34
CA PRO A 51 -5.34 -7.44 -10.55
C PRO A 51 -5.90 -6.04 -10.30
N GLN A 52 -5.99 -5.26 -11.38
CA GLN A 52 -6.67 -3.96 -11.35
C GLN A 52 -8.12 -4.12 -10.85
N PRO A 53 -8.62 -3.19 -10.02
CA PRO A 53 -8.04 -1.89 -9.64
C PRO A 53 -7.14 -1.91 -8.38
N ILE A 54 -6.86 -3.08 -7.80
CA ILE A 54 -6.20 -3.19 -6.48
C ILE A 54 -4.76 -2.65 -6.53
N GLU A 55 -3.95 -3.14 -7.47
CA GLU A 55 -2.57 -2.71 -7.66
C GLU A 55 -2.46 -1.18 -7.75
N MET A 56 -3.32 -0.53 -8.53
CA MET A 56 -3.31 0.93 -8.69
C MET A 56 -3.58 1.64 -7.36
N THR A 57 -4.54 1.16 -6.57
CA THR A 57 -4.85 1.73 -5.26
C THR A 57 -3.67 1.60 -4.30
N VAL A 58 -3.01 0.44 -4.26
CA VAL A 58 -1.82 0.22 -3.44
C VAL A 58 -0.70 1.19 -3.85
N LYS A 59 -0.37 1.25 -5.14
CA LYS A 59 0.66 2.16 -5.67
C LYS A 59 0.39 3.63 -5.33
N LYS A 60 -0.86 4.09 -5.50
CA LYS A 60 -1.27 5.45 -5.13
C LYS A 60 -1.11 5.72 -3.63
N THR A 61 -1.46 4.75 -2.80
CA THR A 61 -1.34 4.84 -1.34
C THR A 61 0.13 4.96 -0.92
N LEU A 62 1.00 4.07 -1.43
CA LEU A 62 2.43 4.07 -1.14
C LEU A 62 3.11 5.36 -1.62
N SER A 63 2.74 5.85 -2.81
CA SER A 63 3.24 7.12 -3.35
C SER A 63 2.87 8.31 -2.45
N ASN A 64 1.61 8.37 -2.00
CA ASN A 64 1.16 9.41 -1.07
C ASN A 64 1.86 9.31 0.30
N PHE A 65 1.98 8.10 0.85
CA PHE A 65 2.72 7.86 2.09
C PHE A 65 4.16 8.36 1.99
N ARG A 66 4.89 7.99 0.93
CA ARG A 66 6.25 8.46 0.68
C ARG A 66 6.30 9.98 0.63
N ARG A 67 5.37 10.61 -0.09
CA ARG A 67 5.33 12.07 -0.23
C ARG A 67 5.14 12.79 1.11
N THR A 68 4.26 12.29 1.98
CA THR A 68 3.97 12.96 3.27
C THR A 68 4.99 12.66 4.36
N HIS A 69 5.76 11.57 4.26
CA HIS A 69 6.74 11.18 5.28
C HIS A 69 8.19 11.42 4.88
N HIS A 70 8.43 12.03 3.70
CA HIS A 70 9.77 12.23 3.16
C HIS A 70 10.64 13.14 4.04
N ASP A 71 10.09 14.28 4.46
CA ASP A 71 10.86 15.33 5.16
C ASP A 71 11.45 14.83 6.49
N ASN A 72 10.69 14.04 7.23
CA ASN A 72 11.09 13.49 8.53
C ASN A 72 11.44 11.99 8.47
N TRP A 73 11.81 11.48 7.29
CA TRP A 73 12.02 10.05 7.08
C TRP A 73 13.07 9.43 8.01
N GLN A 74 14.11 10.17 8.40
CA GLN A 74 15.15 9.69 9.32
C GLN A 74 14.62 9.34 10.72
N GLN A 75 13.55 10.00 11.15
CA GLN A 75 12.85 9.69 12.40
C GLN A 75 11.83 8.57 12.16
N HIS A 76 11.02 8.68 11.11
CA HIS A 76 9.97 7.71 10.80
C HIS A 76 10.50 6.31 10.56
N LYS A 77 11.64 6.17 9.88
CA LYS A 77 12.28 4.86 9.61
C LYS A 77 12.61 4.08 10.89
N GLN A 78 12.75 4.75 12.05
CA GLN A 78 13.05 4.09 13.33
C GLN A 78 11.86 3.30 13.88
N GLN A 79 10.65 3.52 13.35
CA GLN A 79 9.45 2.75 13.69
C GLN A 79 9.36 1.43 12.91
N PHE A 80 10.24 1.22 11.94
CA PHE A 80 10.27 0.03 11.09
C PHE A 80 11.43 -0.88 11.48
N THR A 81 11.27 -2.18 11.27
CA THR A 81 12.38 -3.12 11.34
C THR A 81 13.24 -3.04 10.08
N ASP A 82 14.48 -3.54 10.14
CA ASP A 82 15.38 -3.57 8.98
C ASP A 82 14.77 -4.33 7.78
N ASP A 83 14.08 -5.44 8.05
CA ASP A 83 13.38 -6.23 7.02
C ASP A 83 12.24 -5.43 6.37
N GLN A 84 11.46 -4.69 7.16
CA GLN A 84 10.39 -3.84 6.65
C GLN A 84 10.93 -2.68 5.81
N LEU A 85 12.06 -2.09 6.20
CA LEU A 85 12.72 -1.03 5.45
C LEU A 85 13.28 -1.53 4.11
N LEU A 86 13.77 -2.77 4.06
CA LEU A 86 14.24 -3.40 2.83
C LEU A 86 13.08 -3.54 1.83
N VAL A 87 11.95 -4.05 2.29
CA VAL A 87 10.72 -4.13 1.47
C VAL A 87 10.31 -2.73 1.00
N LEU A 88 10.18 -1.75 1.89
CA LEU A 88 9.78 -0.39 1.52
C LEU A 88 10.73 0.26 0.50
N THR A 89 12.02 0.00 0.58
CA THR A 89 13.00 0.54 -0.37
C THR A 89 12.74 0.01 -1.78
N ASP A 90 12.51 -1.29 -1.93
CA ASP A 90 12.19 -1.89 -3.23
C ASP A 90 10.89 -1.31 -3.82
N LEU A 91 9.87 -1.14 -2.97
CA LEU A 91 8.56 -0.63 -3.38
C LEU A 91 8.56 0.84 -3.76
N LEU A 92 9.33 1.67 -3.02
CA LEU A 92 9.34 3.12 -3.21
C LEU A 92 10.34 3.58 -4.28
N VAL A 93 11.24 2.72 -4.76
CA VAL A 93 12.18 3.08 -5.84
C VAL A 93 11.51 3.05 -7.23
N SER A 94 10.36 2.38 -7.38
CA SER A 94 9.63 2.32 -8.66
C SER A 94 9.15 3.71 -9.11
N PRO A 95 9.59 4.22 -10.28
CA PRO A 95 9.16 5.52 -10.78
C PRO A 95 7.65 5.53 -11.02
N CYS A 96 6.92 6.41 -10.33
CA CYS A 96 5.47 6.58 -10.49
C CYS A 96 5.08 7.27 -11.82
N TYR A 97 5.97 7.30 -12.83
CA TYR A 97 5.85 8.13 -14.04
C TYR A 97 5.51 7.35 -15.32
N TYR A 98 5.29 6.04 -15.23
CA TYR A 98 4.84 5.22 -16.38
C TYR A 98 3.50 4.54 -16.05
N ALA A 99 2.42 5.30 -16.08
CA ALA A 99 1.06 4.79 -16.23
C ALA A 99 0.18 5.88 -16.85
#